data_AF-R5NLS5-F1
#
_entry.id   AF-R5NLS5-F1
#
_cell.length_a   1.000
_cell.length_b   1.000
_cell.length_c   1.000
_cell.angle_alpha   90.00
_cell.angle_beta   90.00
_cell.angle_gamma   90.00
#
_symmetry.space_group_name_H-M   'P 1'
#
loop_
_entity.id
_entity.type
_entity.pdbx_description
1 polymer ?
#
loop_
_entity_poly.entity_id
_entity_poly.type
_entity_poly.pdbx_seq_one_letter_code
_entity_poly.pdbx_strand_id
1 'polypeptide(L)'
;MSFGINAFTVAISGKNLLSSSKELKKVVGDSVGSKWGKKAKKEPLLECNLQFFADKNGCEPTGATYEGSIYRSVDSRYNPLEMSQYTINSNHRYTESGVPGLYFSSGEKIVKAELGNYDVFDFSNRTMYQYDVRLTNMLDVSNPSVRSQLNISLESIIGESYDVTHAIGRYAYSNGYNEIIAPSARADGGINIILFNAKGVK
;
A
#
# COMPACT_ATOMS: atom_id res chain seq x y z
N MET A 1 25.39 -1.20 12.24
CA MET A 1 25.52 -2.12 11.09
C MET A 1 24.42 -1.78 10.08
N SER A 2 24.76 -1.07 8.98
CA SER A 2 23.80 -0.53 8.00
C SER A 2 23.88 -1.21 6.61
N PHE A 3 24.68 -2.27 6.48
CA PHE A 3 24.97 -2.90 5.19
C PHE A 3 23.83 -3.76 4.60
N GLY A 4 22.78 -4.07 5.37
CA GLY A 4 21.67 -4.93 4.93
C GLY A 4 20.55 -4.23 4.15
N ILE A 5 20.44 -2.90 4.23
CA ILE A 5 19.26 -2.14 3.77
C ILE A 5 19.33 -1.86 2.26
N ASN A 6 20.48 -1.42 1.78
CA ASN A 6 20.67 -1.09 0.35
C ASN A 6 20.74 -2.33 -0.53
N ALA A 7 21.34 -3.43 -0.05
CA ALA A 7 21.47 -4.65 -0.86
C ALA A 7 20.12 -5.31 -1.14
N PHE A 8 19.17 -5.26 -0.21
CA PHE A 8 17.90 -5.97 -0.31
C PHE A 8 16.84 -5.20 -1.12
N THR A 9 16.74 -3.89 -0.91
CA THR A 9 15.89 -3.01 -1.74
C THR A 9 16.34 -3.02 -3.20
N VAL A 10 17.66 -3.02 -3.44
CA VAL A 10 18.24 -3.14 -4.79
C VAL A 10 18.04 -4.55 -5.37
N ALA A 11 18.19 -5.61 -4.57
CA ALA A 11 18.03 -6.99 -5.05
C ALA A 11 16.60 -7.37 -5.43
N ILE A 12 15.59 -6.71 -4.85
CA ILE A 12 14.17 -6.96 -5.18
C ILE A 12 13.66 -6.01 -6.26
N SER A 13 14.17 -4.77 -6.33
CA SER A 13 13.85 -3.78 -7.37
C SER A 13 14.43 -4.16 -8.76
N GLY A 14 15.55 -4.88 -8.80
CA GLY A 14 16.22 -5.26 -10.04
C GLY A 14 15.71 -6.54 -10.70
N LYS A 15 14.50 -6.54 -11.30
CA LYS A 15 13.97 -7.49 -12.32
C LYS A 15 14.22 -9.02 -12.16
N ASN A 16 14.66 -9.49 -11.01
CA ASN A 16 14.63 -10.86 -10.60
C ASN A 16 14.31 -10.81 -9.11
N LEU A 17 13.03 -11.02 -8.75
CA LEU A 17 12.70 -11.55 -7.43
C LEU A 17 13.77 -12.60 -7.11
N LEU A 18 14.37 -12.54 -5.93
CA LEU A 18 15.32 -13.55 -5.45
C LEU A 18 14.60 -14.91 -5.37
N SER A 19 14.36 -15.54 -6.51
CA SER A 19 13.42 -16.65 -6.71
C SER A 19 13.92 -17.97 -6.11
N SER A 20 15.08 -17.94 -5.44
CA SER A 20 15.65 -19.10 -4.79
C SER A 20 16.21 -18.78 -3.40
N SER A 21 16.02 -19.73 -2.49
CA SER A 21 16.57 -19.71 -1.13
C SER A 21 18.10 -19.51 -1.12
N LYS A 22 18.81 -19.89 -2.18
CA LYS A 22 20.27 -19.77 -2.28
C LYS A 22 20.73 -18.32 -2.41
N GLU A 23 20.05 -17.52 -3.22
CA GLU A 23 20.38 -16.10 -3.38
C GLU A 23 19.93 -15.28 -2.15
N LEU A 24 18.81 -15.67 -1.53
CA LEU A 24 18.36 -15.09 -0.26
C LEU A 24 19.38 -15.28 0.87
N LYS A 25 19.92 -16.49 1.03
CA LYS A 25 20.92 -16.79 2.07
C LYS A 25 22.20 -15.94 1.94
N LYS A 26 22.61 -15.60 0.72
CA LYS A 26 23.76 -14.72 0.49
C LYS A 26 23.53 -13.29 0.98
N VAL A 27 22.29 -12.81 0.96
CA VAL A 27 21.95 -11.42 1.30
C VAL A 27 21.52 -11.26 2.76
N VAL A 28 20.77 -12.22 3.32
CA VAL A 28 20.21 -12.13 4.67
C VAL A 28 20.77 -13.14 5.67
N GLY A 29 21.74 -13.96 5.24
CA GLY A 29 22.35 -15.02 6.05
C GLY A 29 21.53 -16.31 6.08
N ASP A 30 22.21 -17.41 6.44
CA ASP A 30 21.66 -18.77 6.31
C ASP A 30 20.40 -19.04 7.14
N SER A 31 20.33 -18.46 8.35
CA SER A 31 19.19 -18.65 9.27
C SER A 31 17.92 -18.01 8.69
N VAL A 32 17.99 -16.73 8.30
CA VAL A 32 16.86 -15.98 7.73
C VAL A 32 16.48 -16.52 6.36
N GLY A 33 17.47 -16.77 5.49
CA GLY A 33 17.24 -17.29 4.14
C GLY A 33 16.63 -18.70 4.12
N SER A 34 16.89 -19.52 5.14
CA SER A 34 16.23 -20.84 5.30
C SER A 34 14.79 -20.73 5.80
N LYS A 35 14.49 -19.78 6.70
CA LYS A 35 13.11 -19.52 7.17
C LYS A 35 12.23 -19.00 6.04
N TRP A 36 12.74 -18.02 5.28
CA TRP A 36 12.03 -17.41 4.17
C TRP A 36 11.88 -18.35 2.98
N GLY A 37 12.90 -19.14 2.63
CA GLY A 37 12.80 -20.14 1.57
C GLY A 37 11.74 -21.23 1.83
N LYS A 38 11.38 -21.48 3.10
CA LYS A 38 10.28 -22.38 3.47
C LYS A 38 8.91 -21.70 3.34
N LYS A 39 8.77 -20.43 3.75
CA LYS A 39 7.51 -19.65 3.65
C LYS A 39 7.16 -19.26 2.21
N ALA A 40 8.15 -18.87 1.41
CA ALA A 40 7.98 -18.41 0.04
C ALA A 40 7.42 -19.45 -0.95
N LYS A 41 7.23 -20.71 -0.51
CA LYS A 41 6.60 -21.76 -1.32
C LYS A 41 5.14 -21.45 -1.68
N LYS A 42 4.50 -20.50 -1.00
CA LYS A 42 3.11 -20.08 -1.24
C LYS A 42 2.90 -18.56 -1.30
N GLU A 43 3.73 -17.79 -0.61
CA GLU A 43 3.63 -16.33 -0.55
C GLU A 43 4.76 -15.69 -1.36
N PRO A 44 4.54 -14.53 -2.00
CA PRO A 44 5.64 -13.82 -2.64
C PRO A 44 6.64 -13.32 -1.56
N LEU A 45 7.88 -13.11 -2.01
CA LEU A 45 8.99 -12.88 -1.09
C LEU A 45 8.87 -11.56 -0.35
N LEU A 46 8.26 -10.56 -0.97
CA LEU A 46 8.18 -9.22 -0.41
C LEU A 46 7.25 -9.18 0.82
N GLU A 47 6.19 -9.96 0.81
CA GLU A 47 5.23 -10.14 1.92
C GLU A 47 5.89 -10.90 3.05
N CYS A 48 6.64 -11.96 2.72
CA CYS A 48 7.44 -12.69 3.70
C CYS A 48 8.42 -11.75 4.42
N ASN A 49 8.96 -10.76 3.71
CA ASN A 49 9.88 -9.77 4.28
C ASN A 49 9.14 -8.80 5.20
N LEU A 50 8.01 -8.23 4.74
CA LEU A 50 7.17 -7.34 5.55
C LEU A 50 6.77 -8.02 6.87
N GLN A 51 6.27 -9.25 6.80
CA GLN A 51 5.91 -10.04 7.99
C GLN A 51 7.12 -10.31 8.88
N PHE A 52 8.27 -10.69 8.30
CA PHE A 52 9.46 -10.97 9.10
C PHE A 52 9.99 -9.73 9.82
N PHE A 53 10.00 -8.57 9.17
CA PHE A 53 10.47 -7.33 9.79
C PHE A 53 9.52 -6.87 10.88
N ALA A 54 8.21 -7.01 10.67
CA ALA A 54 7.21 -6.87 11.74
C ALA A 54 7.52 -7.81 12.92
N ASP A 55 7.65 -9.11 12.69
CA ASP A 55 7.96 -10.11 13.73
C ASP A 55 9.27 -9.79 14.47
N LYS A 56 10.33 -9.41 13.72
CA LYS A 56 11.66 -9.10 14.27
C LYS A 56 11.64 -7.84 15.13
N ASN A 57 10.86 -6.85 14.74
CA ASN A 57 10.69 -5.61 15.50
C ASN A 57 9.70 -5.77 16.68
N GLY A 58 9.21 -6.99 16.91
CA GLY A 58 8.51 -7.39 18.12
C GLY A 58 6.99 -7.27 18.07
N CYS A 59 6.40 -6.77 16.98
CA CYS A 59 4.97 -6.78 16.72
C CYS A 59 4.66 -6.33 15.29
N GLU A 60 3.52 -6.78 14.76
CA GLU A 60 2.89 -6.13 13.61
C GLU A 60 2.57 -4.67 13.93
N PRO A 61 2.67 -3.75 12.95
CA PRO A 61 2.30 -2.36 13.17
C PRO A 61 0.92 -2.25 13.82
N THR A 62 0.83 -1.49 14.91
CA THR A 62 -0.49 -1.25 15.52
C THR A 62 -1.35 -0.46 14.54
N GLY A 63 -2.58 -0.94 14.29
CA GLY A 63 -3.52 -0.25 13.41
C GLY A 63 -3.82 1.17 13.89
N ALA A 64 -3.71 2.13 12.97
CA ALA A 64 -4.00 3.53 13.22
C ALA A 64 -5.51 3.82 13.13
N THR A 65 -5.90 4.99 13.64
CA THR A 65 -7.23 5.57 13.42
C THR A 65 -7.08 6.83 12.59
N TYR A 66 -7.85 6.95 11.52
CA TYR A 66 -8.04 8.18 10.76
C TYR A 66 -9.43 8.74 11.07
N GLU A 67 -9.49 10.02 11.43
CA GLU A 67 -10.74 10.74 11.66
C GLU A 67 -10.68 12.06 10.89
N GLY A 68 -11.67 12.30 10.04
CA GLY A 68 -11.72 13.47 9.17
C GLY A 68 -12.50 13.24 7.89
N SER A 69 -12.43 14.22 6.99
CA SER A 69 -13.10 14.16 5.70
C SER A 69 -12.24 13.46 4.65
N ILE A 70 -12.82 12.51 3.94
CA ILE A 70 -12.21 11.84 2.78
C ILE A 70 -12.94 12.23 1.50
N TYR A 71 -12.17 12.36 0.42
CA TYR A 71 -12.63 12.87 -0.86
C TYR A 71 -12.35 11.88 -1.98
N ARG A 72 -13.32 11.69 -2.88
CA ARG A 72 -13.16 10.89 -4.09
C ARG A 72 -13.94 11.50 -5.23
N SER A 73 -13.30 11.59 -6.40
CA SER A 73 -13.97 11.99 -7.63
C SER A 73 -14.13 10.80 -8.56
N VAL A 74 -15.36 10.54 -8.99
CA VAL A 74 -15.71 9.54 -10.02
C VAL A 74 -16.57 10.18 -11.09
N ASP A 75 -16.68 9.54 -12.26
CA ASP A 75 -17.69 9.91 -13.25
C ASP A 75 -19.08 9.84 -12.61
N SER A 76 -19.90 10.87 -12.85
CA SER A 76 -21.18 11.10 -12.15
C SER A 76 -22.20 9.97 -12.32
N ARG A 77 -21.97 9.04 -13.26
CA ARG A 77 -22.82 7.86 -13.47
C ARG A 77 -22.53 6.72 -12.48
N TYR A 78 -21.41 6.75 -11.78
CA TYR A 78 -20.99 5.66 -10.89
C TYR A 78 -21.20 6.00 -9.42
N ASN A 79 -21.50 4.97 -8.63
CA ASN A 79 -21.54 5.08 -7.18
C ASN A 79 -20.10 5.10 -6.63
N PRO A 80 -19.68 6.17 -5.91
CA PRO A 80 -18.32 6.31 -5.38
C PRO A 80 -17.97 5.30 -4.28
N LEU A 81 -18.94 4.59 -3.70
CA LEU A 81 -18.74 3.56 -2.68
C LEU A 81 -18.91 2.14 -3.23
N GLU A 82 -19.21 2.00 -4.53
CA GLU A 82 -19.35 0.69 -5.15
C GLU A 82 -17.99 0.04 -5.40
N MET A 83 -17.89 -1.21 -4.97
CA MET A 83 -16.73 -2.06 -5.21
C MET A 83 -17.15 -3.20 -6.16
N SER A 84 -17.14 -2.89 -7.45
CA SER A 84 -17.50 -3.83 -8.50
C SER A 84 -16.35 -4.82 -8.79
N GLN A 85 -16.65 -5.94 -9.47
CA GLN A 85 -15.61 -6.87 -9.92
C GLN A 85 -14.58 -6.18 -10.85
N TYR A 86 -15.01 -5.19 -11.62
CA TYR A 86 -14.11 -4.38 -12.44
C TYR A 86 -13.12 -3.60 -11.57
N THR A 87 -13.59 -2.96 -10.50
CA THR A 87 -12.75 -2.22 -9.55
C THR A 87 -11.79 -3.15 -8.81
N ILE A 88 -12.24 -4.33 -8.40
CA ILE A 88 -11.40 -5.35 -7.73
C ILE A 88 -10.32 -5.92 -8.65
N ASN A 89 -10.60 -6.03 -9.94
CA ASN A 89 -9.64 -6.54 -10.93
C ASN A 89 -8.73 -5.44 -11.50
N SER A 90 -8.98 -4.18 -11.15
CA SER A 90 -8.19 -3.05 -11.63
C SER A 90 -6.86 -2.99 -10.89
N ASN A 91 -5.80 -2.67 -11.63
CA ASN A 91 -4.46 -2.58 -11.07
C ASN A 91 -4.17 -1.12 -10.68
N HIS A 92 -4.05 -0.86 -9.39
CA HIS A 92 -3.71 0.43 -8.81
C HIS A 92 -2.52 0.29 -7.85
N ARG A 93 -1.93 1.41 -7.43
CA ARG A 93 -0.69 1.45 -6.64
C ARG A 93 -0.66 0.46 -5.48
N TYR A 94 -1.71 0.40 -4.67
CA TYR A 94 -1.79 -0.44 -3.47
C TYR A 94 -2.69 -1.67 -3.64
N THR A 95 -3.33 -1.84 -4.80
CA THR A 95 -4.29 -2.92 -5.02
C THR A 95 -4.07 -3.50 -6.41
N GLU A 96 -3.44 -4.68 -6.45
CA GLU A 96 -3.39 -5.49 -7.65
C GLU A 96 -4.73 -6.22 -7.88
N SER A 97 -4.86 -6.88 -9.03
CA SER A 97 -6.03 -7.70 -9.34
C SER A 97 -6.31 -8.74 -8.24
N GLY A 98 -7.51 -8.69 -7.68
CA GLY A 98 -7.95 -9.57 -6.59
C GLY A 98 -7.82 -8.98 -5.20
N VAL A 99 -7.12 -7.85 -5.04
CA VAL A 99 -7.14 -7.05 -3.81
C VAL A 99 -8.14 -5.91 -3.98
N PRO A 100 -9.22 -5.83 -3.19
CA PRO A 100 -10.19 -4.75 -3.31
C PRO A 100 -9.59 -3.38 -2.96
N GLY A 101 -10.04 -2.31 -3.60
CA GLY A 101 -9.56 -0.96 -3.29
C GLY A 101 -10.46 0.17 -3.79
N LEU A 102 -10.94 1.01 -2.87
CA LEU A 102 -11.47 2.33 -3.18
C LEU A 102 -10.48 3.40 -2.76
N TYR A 103 -10.15 4.29 -3.70
CA TYR A 103 -9.15 5.33 -3.50
C TYR A 103 -9.81 6.65 -3.16
N PHE A 104 -9.46 7.17 -1.99
CA PHE A 104 -9.80 8.49 -1.50
C PHE A 104 -8.53 9.27 -1.17
N SER A 105 -8.68 10.57 -0.98
CA SER A 105 -7.63 11.42 -0.43
C SER A 105 -8.18 12.27 0.72
N SER A 106 -7.30 12.79 1.55
CA SER A 106 -7.62 13.69 2.68
C SER A 106 -8.03 15.11 2.28
N GLY A 107 -8.06 15.43 0.98
CA GLY A 107 -8.42 16.75 0.52
C GLY A 107 -8.74 16.81 -0.97
N GLU A 108 -9.68 17.67 -1.35
CA GLU A 108 -10.10 17.87 -2.74
C GLU A 108 -8.92 18.25 -3.66
N LYS A 109 -8.01 19.11 -3.17
CA LYS A 109 -6.81 19.53 -3.92
C LYS A 109 -5.89 18.35 -4.24
N ILE A 110 -5.81 17.38 -3.33
CA ILE A 110 -5.01 16.17 -3.52
C ILE A 110 -5.67 15.29 -4.58
N VAL A 111 -6.99 15.11 -4.52
CA VAL A 111 -7.73 14.36 -5.55
C VAL A 111 -7.51 14.96 -6.95
N LYS A 112 -7.56 16.30 -7.07
CA LYS A 112 -7.30 16.98 -8.36
C LYS A 112 -5.86 16.82 -8.82
N ALA A 113 -4.88 16.87 -7.92
CA ALA A 113 -3.47 16.62 -8.24
C ALA A 113 -3.23 15.18 -8.73
N GLU A 114 -3.83 14.18 -8.07
CA GLU A 114 -3.77 12.78 -8.48
C GLU A 114 -4.44 12.57 -9.86
N LEU A 115 -5.60 13.19 -10.12
CA LEU A 115 -6.30 13.11 -11.41
C LEU A 115 -5.57 13.83 -12.56
N GLY A 116 -4.92 14.96 -12.29
CA GLY A 116 -4.10 15.66 -13.28
C GLY A 116 -2.93 14.81 -13.79
N ASN A 117 -2.42 13.89 -12.98
CA ASN A 117 -1.40 12.92 -13.42
C ASN A 117 -1.93 11.88 -14.43
N TYR A 118 -3.25 11.73 -14.54
CA TYR A 118 -3.91 10.90 -15.55
C TYR A 118 -4.47 11.73 -16.72
N ASP A 119 -3.97 12.96 -16.89
CA ASP A 119 -4.43 13.94 -17.88
C ASP A 119 -5.93 14.29 -17.76
N VAL A 120 -6.52 14.11 -16.57
CA VAL A 120 -7.91 14.46 -16.29
C VAL A 120 -7.97 15.90 -15.78
N PHE A 121 -8.23 16.82 -16.70
CA PHE A 121 -8.41 18.25 -16.41
C PHE A 121 -9.86 18.72 -16.59
N ASP A 122 -10.69 17.93 -17.27
CA ASP A 122 -12.12 18.16 -17.41
C ASP A 122 -12.91 17.43 -16.32
N PHE A 123 -13.55 18.21 -15.45
CA PHE A 123 -14.35 17.71 -14.34
C PHE A 123 -15.87 17.81 -14.62
N SER A 124 -16.29 18.24 -15.81
CA SER A 124 -17.71 18.45 -16.15
C SER A 124 -18.59 17.21 -15.96
N ASN A 125 -18.04 16.03 -16.23
CA ASN A 125 -18.72 14.74 -16.08
C ASN A 125 -18.34 13.99 -14.80
N ARG A 126 -17.64 14.64 -13.86
CA ARG A 126 -17.19 14.04 -12.61
C ARG A 126 -17.84 14.74 -11.43
N THR A 127 -18.23 13.95 -10.43
CA THR A 127 -18.70 14.47 -9.16
C THR A 127 -17.62 14.26 -8.10
N MET A 128 -17.33 15.29 -7.31
CA MET A 128 -16.50 15.19 -6.11
C MET A 128 -17.41 14.81 -4.94
N TYR A 129 -17.10 13.70 -4.30
CA TYR A 129 -17.80 13.23 -3.11
C TYR A 129 -16.91 13.46 -1.90
N GLN A 130 -17.55 13.81 -0.78
CA GLN A 130 -16.92 13.99 0.53
C GLN A 130 -17.68 13.15 1.55
N TYR A 131 -16.95 12.48 2.44
CA TYR A 131 -17.51 11.74 3.56
C TYR A 131 -16.71 12.05 4.83
N ASP A 132 -17.41 12.29 5.93
CA ASP A 132 -16.78 12.39 7.24
C ASP A 132 -16.72 11.00 7.85
N VAL A 133 -15.52 10.55 8.19
CA VAL A 133 -15.28 9.16 8.60
C VAL A 133 -14.47 9.06 9.87
N ARG A 134 -14.65 7.94 10.55
CA ARG A 134 -13.74 7.45 11.59
C ARG A 134 -13.37 6.02 11.26
N LEU A 135 -12.22 5.86 10.61
CA LEU A 135 -11.70 4.58 10.14
C LEU A 135 -10.65 4.10 11.14
N THR A 136 -10.76 2.86 11.59
CA THR A 136 -9.91 2.31 12.65
C THR A 136 -9.21 1.05 12.16
N ASN A 137 -8.09 0.70 12.78
CA ASN A 137 -7.29 -0.47 12.41
C ASN A 137 -6.72 -0.37 10.99
N MET A 138 -6.19 0.81 10.64
CA MET A 138 -5.59 1.08 9.34
C MET A 138 -4.08 0.85 9.37
N LEU A 139 -3.50 0.31 8.28
CA LEU A 139 -2.05 0.27 8.14
C LEU A 139 -1.55 1.65 7.67
N ASP A 140 -0.88 2.39 8.55
CA ASP A 140 -0.41 3.74 8.26
C ASP A 140 1.04 3.76 7.75
N VAL A 141 1.22 3.55 6.45
CA VAL A 141 2.55 3.67 5.80
C VAL A 141 2.92 5.12 5.46
N SER A 142 2.07 6.11 5.78
CA SER A 142 2.44 7.53 5.77
C SER A 142 3.33 7.89 6.97
N ASN A 143 3.23 7.14 8.06
CA ASN A 143 4.06 7.27 9.24
C ASN A 143 5.47 6.65 9.04
N PRO A 144 6.56 7.44 9.16
CA PRO A 144 7.94 6.92 9.07
C PRO A 144 8.27 5.78 10.05
N SER A 145 7.67 5.74 11.24
CA SER A 145 7.91 4.67 12.22
C SER A 145 7.33 3.34 11.77
N VAL A 146 6.12 3.34 11.19
CA VAL A 146 5.51 2.13 10.60
C VAL A 146 6.33 1.66 9.40
N ARG A 147 6.77 2.60 8.55
CA ARG A 147 7.68 2.27 7.43
C ARG A 147 8.98 1.63 7.92
N SER A 148 9.56 2.16 9.00
CA SER A 148 10.76 1.58 9.61
C SER A 148 10.51 0.18 10.17
N GLN A 149 9.35 -0.08 10.80
CA GLN A 149 8.97 -1.41 11.29
C GLN A 149 8.84 -2.43 10.15
N LEU A 150 8.31 -2.00 9.01
CA LEU A 150 8.15 -2.81 7.81
C LEU A 150 9.40 -2.83 6.91
N ASN A 151 10.44 -2.06 7.27
CA ASN A 151 11.66 -1.88 6.50
C ASN A 151 11.40 -1.44 5.04
N ILE A 152 10.49 -0.47 4.85
CA ILE A 152 10.16 0.16 3.57
C ILE A 152 10.62 1.63 3.56
N SER A 153 11.05 2.13 2.40
CA SER A 153 11.44 3.54 2.24
C SER A 153 10.29 4.37 1.66
N LEU A 154 10.30 5.69 1.86
CA LEU A 154 9.29 6.56 1.25
C LEU A 154 9.37 6.51 -0.28
N GLU A 155 10.59 6.54 -0.83
CA GLU A 155 10.89 6.49 -2.27
C GLU A 155 10.30 5.24 -2.91
N SER A 156 10.36 4.10 -2.21
CA SER A 156 9.84 2.82 -2.70
C SER A 156 8.32 2.78 -2.85
N ILE A 157 7.59 3.68 -2.18
CA ILE A 157 6.13 3.73 -2.22
C ILE A 157 5.55 4.91 -3.00
N ILE A 158 6.37 5.96 -3.25
CA ILE A 158 6.00 7.09 -4.11
C ILE A 158 6.55 6.99 -5.54
N GLY A 159 7.50 6.07 -5.79
CA GLY A 159 8.09 5.86 -7.11
C GLY A 159 7.12 5.27 -8.16
N GLU A 160 7.63 4.99 -9.36
CA GLU A 160 6.81 4.53 -10.48
C GLU A 160 6.47 3.03 -10.45
N SER A 161 7.26 2.19 -9.75
CA SER A 161 6.93 0.76 -9.59
C SER A 161 5.84 0.55 -8.54
N TYR A 162 4.96 -0.43 -8.79
CA TYR A 162 3.91 -0.85 -7.85
C TYR A 162 4.29 -2.10 -7.04
N ASP A 163 5.46 -2.70 -7.25
CA ASP A 163 5.81 -3.99 -6.62
C ASP A 163 5.73 -3.93 -5.09
N VAL A 164 6.31 -2.87 -4.50
CA VAL A 164 6.31 -2.66 -3.05
C VAL A 164 4.92 -2.29 -2.54
N THR A 165 4.21 -1.43 -3.24
CA THR A 165 2.89 -0.97 -2.82
C THR A 165 1.82 -2.05 -2.96
N HIS A 166 1.93 -2.95 -3.94
CA HIS A 166 1.12 -4.17 -4.02
C HIS A 166 1.41 -5.14 -2.89
N ALA A 167 2.67 -5.32 -2.52
CA ALA A 167 3.03 -6.16 -1.37
C ALA A 167 2.48 -5.60 -0.06
N ILE A 168 2.50 -4.27 0.12
CA ILE A 168 1.85 -3.60 1.24
C ILE A 168 0.34 -3.84 1.20
N GLY A 169 -0.30 -3.72 0.03
CA GLY A 169 -1.72 -4.02 -0.18
C GLY A 169 -2.11 -5.41 0.29
N ARG A 170 -1.42 -6.43 -0.24
CA ARG A 170 -1.60 -7.84 0.13
C ARG A 170 -1.36 -8.06 1.63
N TYR A 171 -0.28 -7.51 2.17
CA TYR A 171 0.08 -7.64 3.58
C TYR A 171 -1.00 -7.06 4.49
N ALA A 172 -1.46 -5.85 4.20
CA ALA A 172 -2.50 -5.18 4.98
C ALA A 172 -3.82 -5.97 4.93
N TYR A 173 -4.25 -6.36 3.74
CA TYR A 173 -5.48 -7.12 3.56
C TYR A 173 -5.43 -8.50 4.24
N SER A 174 -4.30 -9.20 4.16
CA SER A 174 -4.15 -10.56 4.71
C SER A 174 -3.97 -10.59 6.23
N ASN A 175 -3.45 -9.52 6.84
CA ASN A 175 -3.25 -9.41 8.29
C ASN A 175 -4.39 -8.66 9.00
N GLY A 176 -5.53 -8.49 8.34
CA GLY A 176 -6.76 -8.01 8.99
C GLY A 176 -6.80 -6.50 9.26
N TYR A 177 -5.95 -5.71 8.62
CA TYR A 177 -6.14 -4.25 8.58
C TYR A 177 -7.39 -3.93 7.75
N ASN A 178 -8.16 -2.95 8.19
CA ASN A 178 -9.38 -2.58 7.50
C ASN A 178 -9.10 -1.75 6.23
N GLU A 179 -8.06 -0.91 6.28
CA GLU A 179 -7.69 0.05 5.24
C GLU A 179 -6.19 0.39 5.29
N ILE A 180 -5.72 1.21 4.34
CA ILE A 180 -4.36 1.77 4.33
C ILE A 180 -4.41 3.31 4.36
N ILE A 181 -3.53 3.92 5.17
CA ILE A 181 -3.15 5.33 5.06
C ILE A 181 -1.79 5.38 4.36
N ALA A 182 -1.73 6.05 3.20
CA ALA A 182 -0.54 6.14 2.37
C ALA A 182 -0.14 7.61 2.13
N PRO A 183 1.15 7.92 2.01
CA PRO A 183 1.55 9.24 1.54
C PRO A 183 1.06 9.44 0.10
N SER A 184 0.63 10.65 -0.24
CA SER A 184 0.41 11.01 -1.64
C SER A 184 1.76 11.11 -2.34
N ALA A 185 1.90 10.43 -3.46
CA ALA A 185 3.08 10.54 -4.31
C ALA A 185 3.12 11.87 -5.08
N ARG A 186 2.00 12.60 -5.12
CA ARG A 186 1.75 13.69 -6.07
C ARG A 186 1.44 15.03 -5.39
N ALA A 187 1.10 15.04 -4.10
CA ALA A 187 0.89 16.26 -3.32
C ALA A 187 1.67 16.20 -2.00
N ASP A 188 2.61 17.14 -1.82
CA ASP A 188 3.40 17.24 -0.60
C ASP A 188 2.50 17.45 0.63
N GLY A 189 2.72 16.66 1.68
CA GLY A 189 1.89 16.62 2.89
C GLY A 189 0.50 15.98 2.74
N GLY A 190 0.11 15.52 1.54
CA GLY A 190 -1.16 14.84 1.32
C GLY A 190 -1.12 13.37 1.73
N ILE A 191 -2.25 12.84 2.20
CA ILE A 191 -2.44 11.40 2.38
C ILE A 191 -3.57 10.86 1.51
N ASN A 192 -3.34 9.65 1.01
CA ASN A 192 -4.31 8.81 0.32
C ASN A 192 -4.87 7.77 1.30
N ILE A 193 -6.17 7.54 1.21
CA ILE A 193 -6.93 6.59 2.02
C ILE A 193 -7.44 5.50 1.08
N ILE A 194 -7.00 4.25 1.30
CA ILE A 194 -7.37 3.11 0.47
C ILE A 194 -8.28 2.19 1.28
N LEU A 195 -9.55 2.12 0.89
CA LEU A 195 -10.55 1.31 1.58
C LEU A 195 -10.64 -0.08 0.95
N PHE A 196 -10.49 -1.14 1.75
CA PHE A 196 -10.73 -2.52 1.29
C PHE A 196 -12.22 -2.89 1.26
N ASN A 197 -13.07 -2.09 1.88
CA ASN A 197 -14.52 -2.17 1.79
C ASN A 197 -15.13 -0.81 2.16
N ALA A 198 -16.39 -0.57 1.81
CA ALA A 198 -17.06 0.71 2.09
C ALA A 198 -17.79 0.78 3.44
N LYS A 199 -17.59 -0.21 4.35
CA LYS A 199 -18.29 -0.20 5.65
C LYS A 199 -17.77 0.97 6.48
N GLY A 200 -18.70 1.71 7.09
CA GLY A 200 -18.35 2.85 7.94
C GLY A 200 -18.20 4.18 7.20
N VAL A 201 -18.36 4.21 5.87
CA VAL A 201 -18.47 5.44 5.08
C VAL A 201 -19.94 5.71 4.79
N LYS A 202 -20.45 6.87 5.22
CA LYS A 202 -21.86 7.26 5.08
C LYS A 202 -21.99 8.72 4.67
#